data_AF-A0AAU4FA48-F1
#
_entry.id   AF-A0AAU4FA48-F1
#
_cell.length_a   1.000
_cell.length_b   1.000
_cell.length_c   1.000
_cell.angle_alpha   90.00
_cell.angle_beta   90.00
_cell.angle_gamma   90.00
#
_symmetry.space_group_name_H-M   'P 1'
#
loop_
_entity.id
_entity.type
_entity.pdbx_description
1 polymer ?
#
loop_
_entity_poly.entity_id
_entity_poly.type
_entity_poly.pdbx_seq_one_letter_code
_entity_poly.pdbx_strand_id
1 'polypeptide(L)' 'MLVTVRGDLDTATAPYLGARLDDRLRAHPRRVDVDLSEVDFLGVADLRVLTRAEQTGARLGRVPRQGR' A
#
# COMPACT_ATOMS: atom_id res chain seq x y z
N MET A 1 -2.09 -5.96 -8.91
CA MET A 1 -3.48 -5.91 -8.39
C MET A 1 -3.77 -4.46 -8.06
N LEU A 2 -4.93 -3.92 -8.47
CA LEU A 2 -5.26 -2.51 -8.24
C LEU A 2 -5.97 -2.28 -6.90
N VAL A 3 -5.57 -1.23 -6.18
CA VAL A 3 -6.26 -0.67 -5.00
C VAL A 3 -6.59 0.78 -5.32
N THR A 4 -7.88 1.10 -5.42
CA THR A 4 -8.35 2.47 -5.63
C THR A 4 -8.59 3.14 -4.28
N VAL A 5 -8.10 4.36 -4.14
CA VAL A 5 -8.29 5.21 -2.95
C VAL A 5 -9.01 6.48 -3.37
N ARG A 6 -9.93 6.95 -2.53
CA ARG A 6 -10.83 8.06 -2.84
C ARG A 6 -11.01 8.97 -1.63
N GLY A 7 -11.22 10.26 -1.88
CA GLY A 7 -11.44 11.27 -0.84
C GLY A 7 -10.15 11.69 -0.14
N ASP A 8 -10.28 12.19 1.08
CA ASP A 8 -9.15 12.73 1.83
C ASP A 8 -8.36 11.64 2.57
N LEU A 9 -7.03 11.76 2.47
CA LEU A 9 -6.07 10.97 3.20
C LEU A 9 -5.33 11.86 4.20
N ASP A 10 -5.56 11.62 5.49
CA ASP A 10 -4.96 12.35 6.60
C ASP A 10 -4.55 11.44 7.77
N THR A 11 -4.16 12.05 8.89
CA THR A 11 -3.75 11.33 10.09
C THR A 11 -4.82 10.41 10.67
N ALA A 12 -6.11 10.70 10.45
CA ALA A 12 -7.21 9.85 10.90
C ALA A 12 -7.41 8.64 9.97
N THR A 13 -7.17 8.79 8.67
CA THR A 13 -7.31 7.69 7.70
C THR A 13 -6.07 6.81 7.57
N ALA A 14 -4.89 7.33 7.89
CA ALA A 14 -3.61 6.64 7.70
C ALA A 14 -3.55 5.23 8.35
N PRO A 15 -4.04 4.98 9.58
CA PRO A 15 -4.03 3.63 10.16
C PRO A 15 -4.85 2.62 9.34
N TYR A 16 -6.00 3.05 8.83
CA TYR A 16 -6.87 2.22 8.02
C TYR A 16 -6.24 1.90 6.66
N LEU A 17 -5.66 2.91 5.99
CA LEU A 17 -4.93 2.72 4.74
C LEU A 17 -3.78 1.72 4.91
N GLY A 18 -3.01 1.85 5.99
CA GLY A 18 -1.87 0.97 6.28
C GLY A 18 -2.29 -0.48 6.47
N ALA A 19 -3.32 -0.74 7.29
CA ALA A 19 -3.84 -2.09 7.49
C ALA A 19 -4.29 -2.74 6.17
N ARG A 20 -5.00 -1.98 5.31
CA ARG A 20 -5.48 -2.49 4.03
C ARG A 20 -4.35 -2.80 3.05
N LEU A 21 -3.34 -1.94 2.95
CA LEU A 21 -2.18 -2.20 2.07
C LEU A 21 -1.38 -3.41 2.56
N ASP A 22 -1.16 -3.54 3.86
CA ASP A 22 -0.48 -4.69 4.45
C ASP A 22 -1.21 -6.01 4.14
N ASP A 23 -2.55 -6.04 4.27
CA ASP A 23 -3.36 -7.21 3.92
C ASP A 23 -3.25 -7.56 2.43
N ARG A 24 -3.30 -6.55 1.54
CA ARG A 24 -3.20 -6.79 0.10
C ARG A 24 -1.80 -7.21 -0.34
N LEU A 25 -0.74 -6.68 0.27
CA LEU A 25 0.63 -7.12 0.02
C LEU A 25 0.85 -8.57 0.45
N ARG A 26 0.28 -8.99 1.59
CA ARG A 26 0.31 -10.40 2.04
C ARG A 26 -0.44 -11.32 1.09
N ALA A 27 -1.64 -10.93 0.65
CA ALA A 27 -2.44 -11.72 -0.28
C ALA A 27 -1.86 -11.77 -1.70
N HIS A 28 -1.19 -10.69 -2.13
CA HIS A 28 -0.68 -10.53 -3.51
C HIS A 28 0.79 -10.08 -3.53
N PRO A 29 1.73 -10.95 -3.16
CA PRO A 29 3.14 -10.58 -2.93
C PRO A 29 3.94 -10.23 -4.19
N ARG A 30 3.31 -10.25 -5.38
CA ARG A 30 4.00 -9.93 -6.64
C ARG A 30 3.94 -8.44 -6.97
N ARG A 31 2.77 -7.80 -6.84
CA ARG A 31 2.56 -6.41 -7.23
C ARG A 31 1.20 -5.89 -6.77
N VAL A 32 1.20 -4.76 -6.06
CA VAL A 32 0.03 -3.95 -5.75
C VAL A 32 0.22 -2.59 -6.41
N ASP A 33 -0.73 -2.20 -7.26
CA ASP A 33 -0.80 -0.88 -7.88
C ASP A 33 -1.83 -0.08 -7.08
N VAL A 34 -1.46 1.12 -6.64
CA VAL A 34 -2.34 2.01 -5.87
C VAL A 34 -2.75 3.17 -6.77
N ASP A 35 -4.04 3.30 -7.01
CA ASP A 35 -4.63 4.39 -7.78
C ASP A 35 -5.11 5.48 -6.82
N LEU A 36 -4.52 6.66 -6.98
CA LEU A 36 -4.77 7.86 -6.17
C LEU A 36 -5.48 8.96 -6.99
N SER A 37 -5.99 8.65 -8.19
CA SER A 37 -6.58 9.63 -9.11
C SER A 37 -7.84 10.34 -8.57
N GLU A 38 -8.50 9.75 -7.57
CA GLU A 38 -9.69 10.28 -6.90
C GLU A 38 -9.41 10.72 -5.46
N VAL A 39 -8.13 10.95 -5.11
CA VAL A 39 -7.73 11.48 -3.80
C VAL A 39 -7.65 13.00 -3.87
N ASP A 40 -8.44 13.67 -3.03
CA ASP A 40 -8.54 15.13 -3.01
C ASP A 40 -7.47 15.78 -2.13
N PHE A 41 -7.02 15.07 -1.09
CA PHE A 41 -5.96 15.49 -0.18
C PHE A 41 -5.08 14.32 0.23
N LEU A 42 -3.75 14.54 0.29
CA LEU A 42 -2.77 13.53 0.73
C LEU A 42 -1.86 14.08 1.82
N GLY A 43 -2.10 13.64 3.05
CA GLY A 43 -1.35 14.00 4.25
C GLY A 43 0.01 13.31 4.35
N VAL A 44 0.88 13.89 5.19
CA VAL A 44 2.22 13.34 5.45
C VAL A 44 2.16 11.96 6.12
N ALA A 45 1.14 11.70 6.95
CA ALA A 45 0.95 10.41 7.57
C ALA A 45 0.73 9.30 6.52
N ASP A 46 -0.05 9.59 5.49
CA ASP A 46 -0.38 8.67 4.40
C ASP A 46 0.81 8.46 3.45
N LEU A 47 1.61 9.49 3.19
CA LEU A 47 2.88 9.32 2.47
C LEU A 47 3.82 8.34 3.17
N ARG A 48 3.89 8.40 4.51
CA ARG A 48 4.69 7.45 5.30
C ARG A 48 4.15 6.03 5.19
N VAL A 49 2.82 5.88 5.16
CA VAL A 49 2.15 4.60 4.94
C VAL A 49 2.48 4.03 3.55
N LEU A 50 2.33 4.83 2.49
CA LEU A 50 2.64 4.41 1.12
C LEU A 50 4.11 4.02 0.96
N THR A 51 5.02 4.82 1.54
CA THR A 51 6.47 4.52 1.54
C THR A 51 6.77 3.21 2.25
N ARG A 52 6.14 2.95 3.41
CA ARG A 52 6.31 1.69 4.13
C ARG A 52 5.76 0.48 3.35
N ALA A 53 4.62 0.66 2.67
CA ALA A 53 4.03 -0.38 1.84
C ALA A 53 4.93 -0.72 0.63
N GLU A 54 5.52 0.29 -0.02
CA GLU A 54 6.49 0.10 -1.10
C GLU A 54 7.71 -0.70 -0.63
N GLN A 55 8.32 -0.31 0.48
CA GLN A 55 9.47 -1.02 1.06
C GLN A 55 9.13 -2.47 1.43
N THR A 56 7.92 -2.70 1.94
CA THR A 56 7.43 -4.05 2.29
C THR A 56 7.23 -4.89 1.03
N GLY A 57 6.60 -4.33 0.01
CA GLY A 57 6.42 -4.97 -1.30
C GLY A 57 7.76 -5.32 -1.95
N ALA A 58 8.73 -4.42 -1.92
CA ALA A 58 10.07 -4.65 -2.45
C ALA A 58 10.79 -5.80 -1.71
N ARG A 59 10.65 -5.88 -0.39
CA ARG A 59 11.19 -7.00 0.40
C ARG A 59 10.51 -8.32 0.04
N LEU A 60 9.18 -8.35 -0.05
CA LEU A 60 8.42 -9.56 -0.41
C LEU A 60 8.71 -10.04 -1.84
N GLY A 61 8.91 -9.12 -2.78
CA GLY A 61 9.28 -9.43 -4.16
C GLY A 61 10.70 -9.96 -4.32
N ARG A 62 11.61 -9.63 -3.38
CA ARG A 62 13.00 -10.10 -3.35
C ARG A 62 13.21 -11.43 -2.65
N VAL A 63 12.24 -11.93 -1.88
CA VAL A 63 12.31 -13.29 -1.31
C VAL A 63 12.23 -14.28 -2.48
N PRO A 64 13.29 -15.05 -2.79
CA PRO A 64 13.23 -16.06 -3.85
C PRO A 64 12.10 -17.02 -3.50
N ARG A 65 11.18 -17.23 -4.45
CA ARG A 65 10.19 -18.29 -4.30
C ARG A 65 10.95 -19.61 -4.29
N GLN A 66 11.14 -20.20 -3.11
CA GLN A 66 11.69 -21.54 -3.00
C GLN A 66 10.75 -22.48 -3.77
N GLY A 67 11.33 -23.13 -4.78
CA GLY A 67 10.62 -23.72 -5.91
C GLY A 67 9.65 -24.85 -5.55
N ARG A 68 8.70 -25.05 -6.45
CA ARG A 68 8.09 -26.35 -6.73
C ARG A 68 8.40 -26.69 -8.18
#